data_AF-A0A0C1J1A7-F1
#
_entry.id   AF-A0A0C1J1A7-F1
#
_cell.length_a   1.000
_cell.length_b   1.000
_cell.length_c   1.000
_cell.angle_alpha   90.00
_cell.angle_beta   90.00
_cell.angle_gamma   90.00
#
_symmetry.space_group_name_H-M   'P 1'
#
loop_
_entity.id
_entity.type
_entity.pdbx_description
1 polymer ?
#
loop_
_entity_poly.entity_id
_entity_poly.type
_entity_poly.pdbx_seq_one_letter_code
_entity_poly.pdbx_strand_id
1 'polypeptide(L)'
;MDLLKCSVFILVCTLAGAGAMAGPRVQCSLNPISGTEWIPREVSIHFSDDFSVAEIEDLAFVVPVVAKVERHSATSYAMNWALPRLAVAGNAGMPGPRFRAVLNTSNLKMSIQAVRKGQDGLPPRGSGHCKVDQGLPLLAQNEG
;
A
#
# COMPACT_ATOMS: atom_id res chain seq x y z
N MET A 1 -34.67 -51.91 14.16
CA MET A 1 -35.29 -50.63 13.74
C MET A 1 -34.53 -49.51 14.42
N ASP A 2 -34.06 -48.59 13.60
CA ASP A 2 -33.61 -47.23 13.91
C ASP A 2 -32.24 -46.99 14.60
N LEU A 3 -31.25 -46.89 13.70
CA LEU A 3 -30.20 -45.88 13.68
C LEU A 3 -30.71 -44.48 14.09
N LEU A 4 -29.89 -43.69 14.78
CA LEU A 4 -29.73 -42.22 14.74
C LEU A 4 -29.19 -41.80 16.13
N LYS A 5 -28.13 -41.02 16.33
CA LYS A 5 -27.30 -40.21 15.42
C LYS A 5 -26.10 -39.76 16.27
N CYS A 6 -24.88 -40.13 15.88
CA CYS A 6 -23.66 -39.54 16.43
C CYS A 6 -23.60 -38.07 16.03
N SER A 7 -23.82 -37.16 16.97
CA SER A 7 -23.68 -35.73 16.73
C SER A 7 -22.23 -35.33 16.95
N VAL A 8 -21.43 -35.40 15.89
CA VAL A 8 -20.08 -34.82 15.85
C VAL A 8 -20.26 -33.30 15.68
N PHE A 9 -20.04 -32.54 16.75
CA PHE A 9 -19.86 -31.10 16.67
C PHE A 9 -18.50 -30.82 16.02
N ILE A 10 -18.48 -30.65 14.70
CA ILE A 10 -17.30 -30.10 14.00
C ILE A 10 -17.31 -28.59 14.28
N LEU A 11 -16.52 -28.17 15.25
CA LEU A 11 -16.19 -26.76 15.46
C LEU A 11 -15.31 -26.30 14.30
N VAL A 12 -15.93 -25.83 13.23
CA VAL A 12 -15.22 -25.17 12.12
C VAL A 12 -14.80 -23.79 12.62
N CYS A 13 -13.59 -23.69 13.17
CA CYS A 13 -12.93 -22.40 13.35
C CYS A 13 -12.60 -21.84 11.96
N THR A 14 -13.53 -21.08 11.37
CA THR A 14 -13.21 -20.19 10.26
C THR A 14 -12.31 -19.09 10.81
N LEU A 15 -11.00 -19.33 10.83
CA LEU A 15 -10.01 -18.25 10.92
C LEU A 15 -10.20 -17.40 9.67
N ALA A 16 -10.98 -16.33 9.80
CA ALA A 16 -10.90 -15.21 8.89
C ALA A 16 -9.47 -14.68 9.01
N GLY A 17 -8.61 -15.11 8.08
CA GLY A 17 -7.24 -14.64 7.99
C GLY A 17 -7.26 -13.15 7.70
N ALA A 18 -7.15 -12.34 8.75
CA ALA A 18 -6.47 -11.07 8.63
C ALA A 18 -5.03 -11.43 8.28
N GLY A 19 -4.71 -11.46 6.98
CA GLY A 19 -3.35 -11.68 6.52
C GLY A 19 -2.51 -10.57 7.10
N ALA A 20 -1.72 -10.89 8.13
CA ALA A 20 -0.77 -9.94 8.67
C ALA A 20 0.22 -9.60 7.57
N MET A 21 0.35 -8.32 7.26
CA MET A 21 1.48 -7.82 6.50
C MET A 21 2.71 -8.07 7.36
N ALA A 22 3.62 -8.94 6.92
CA ALA A 22 4.83 -9.31 7.66
C ALA A 22 6.11 -8.96 6.87
N GLY A 23 5.95 -8.31 5.71
CA GLY A 23 7.05 -7.85 4.87
C GLY A 23 7.66 -6.55 5.41
N PRO A 24 8.65 -5.99 4.70
CA PRO A 24 9.34 -4.79 5.17
C PRO A 24 8.40 -3.58 5.24
N ARG A 25 8.66 -2.73 6.22
CA ARG A 25 8.05 -1.41 6.34
C ARG A 25 9.01 -0.34 5.82
N VAL A 26 8.49 0.57 5.01
CA VAL A 26 9.24 1.66 4.39
C VAL A 26 8.51 2.97 4.64
N GLN A 27 9.21 3.96 5.18
CA GLN A 27 8.67 5.30 5.43
C GLN A 27 9.28 6.28 4.44
N CYS A 28 8.45 7.03 3.73
CA CYS A 28 8.87 7.95 2.68
C CYS A 28 8.43 9.38 2.99
N SER A 29 9.37 10.31 2.97
CA SER A 29 9.11 11.74 2.99
C SER A 29 9.12 12.26 1.56
N LEU A 30 8.04 12.91 1.13
CA LEU A 30 7.79 13.32 -0.25
C LEU A 30 7.60 14.83 -0.35
N ASN A 31 8.09 15.40 -1.44
CA ASN A 31 7.93 16.81 -1.80
C ASN A 31 7.14 16.92 -3.12
N PRO A 32 6.14 17.80 -3.21
CA PRO A 32 5.48 18.11 -4.46
C PRO A 32 6.47 18.72 -5.47
N ILE A 33 6.43 18.24 -6.71
CA ILE A 33 7.16 18.78 -7.86
C ILE A 33 6.23 19.68 -8.69
N SER A 34 5.00 19.22 -8.90
CA SER A 34 3.99 19.92 -9.71
C SER A 34 2.62 19.61 -9.14
N GLY A 35 1.77 20.60 -8.95
CA GLY A 35 0.49 20.43 -8.25
C GLY A 35 0.73 20.08 -6.78
N THR A 36 0.38 20.98 -5.88
CA THR A 36 0.56 20.79 -4.43
C THR A 36 -0.57 19.97 -3.81
N GLU A 37 -1.71 19.87 -4.49
CA GLU A 37 -2.84 19.09 -4.01
C GLU A 37 -2.57 17.59 -4.14
N TRP A 38 -3.01 16.81 -3.15
CA TRP A 38 -3.02 15.34 -3.11
C TRP A 38 -1.66 14.63 -3.02
N ILE A 39 -0.52 15.31 -3.18
CA ILE A 39 0.78 14.69 -2.91
C ILE A 39 1.00 14.65 -1.40
N PRO A 40 1.08 13.46 -0.80
CA PRO A 40 1.27 13.35 0.63
C PRO A 40 2.68 13.81 1.01
N ARG A 41 2.83 14.41 2.19
CA ARG A 41 4.16 14.80 2.70
C ARG A 41 4.93 13.60 3.23
N GLU A 42 4.21 12.62 3.75
CA GLU A 42 4.76 11.43 4.36
C GLU A 42 3.82 10.25 4.13
N VAL A 43 4.39 9.09 3.80
CA VAL A 43 3.64 7.83 3.68
C VAL A 43 4.45 6.70 4.32
N SER A 44 3.75 5.80 4.99
CA SER A 44 4.29 4.52 5.43
C SER A 44 3.75 3.42 4.52
N ILE A 45 4.64 2.53 4.10
CA ILE A 45 4.36 1.45 3.16
C ILE A 45 4.76 0.16 3.84
N HIS A 46 3.80 -0.73 4.05
CA HIS A 46 4.06 -2.05 4.61
C HIS A 46 3.83 -3.07 3.50
N PHE A 47 4.87 -3.80 3.10
CA PHE A 47 4.75 -4.81 2.05
C PHE A 47 4.24 -6.14 2.59
N SER A 48 3.55 -6.92 1.75
CA SER A 48 3.34 -8.34 2.01
C SER A 48 4.66 -9.09 1.84
N ASP A 49 4.76 -10.30 2.40
CA ASP A 49 5.97 -11.13 2.33
C ASP A 49 6.40 -11.44 0.90
N ASP A 50 5.43 -11.58 0.00
CA ASP A 50 5.63 -11.87 -1.42
C ASP A 50 5.75 -10.61 -2.29
N PHE A 51 5.66 -9.41 -1.69
CA PHE A 51 5.68 -8.12 -2.38
C PHE A 51 4.63 -7.98 -3.49
N SER A 52 3.51 -8.71 -3.41
CA SER A 52 2.40 -8.57 -4.38
C SER A 52 1.43 -7.44 -4.03
N VAL A 53 1.36 -7.09 -2.74
CA VAL A 53 0.53 -6.00 -2.22
C VAL A 53 1.29 -5.19 -1.17
N ALA A 54 0.81 -3.98 -0.90
CA ALA A 54 1.31 -3.14 0.17
C ALA A 54 0.16 -2.39 0.84
N GLU A 55 0.23 -2.20 2.16
CA GLU A 55 -0.64 -1.29 2.89
C GLU A 55 0.02 0.09 2.93
N ILE A 56 -0.73 1.10 2.51
CA ILE A 56 -0.31 2.50 2.47
C ILE A 56 -1.01 3.22 3.61
N GLU A 57 -0.22 3.74 4.54
CA GLU A 57 -0.65 4.61 5.63
C GLU A 57 -0.19 6.04 5.35
N ASP A 58 -1.11 6.99 5.48
CA ASP A 58 -0.87 8.42 5.38
C ASP A 58 -1.72 9.09 6.46
N LEU A 59 -1.16 10.08 7.17
CA LEU A 59 -1.88 10.85 8.17
C LEU A 59 -3.12 11.57 7.60
N ALA A 60 -3.12 11.87 6.30
CA ALA A 60 -4.28 12.44 5.62
C ALA A 60 -5.40 11.41 5.38
N PHE A 61 -5.12 10.10 5.44
CA PHE A 61 -6.11 9.05 5.21
C PHE A 61 -6.62 8.54 6.56
N VAL A 62 -7.95 8.48 6.72
CA VAL A 62 -8.59 7.97 7.95
C VAL A 62 -8.32 6.47 8.14
N VAL A 63 -8.00 5.75 7.06
CA VAL A 63 -7.77 4.30 7.06
C VAL A 63 -6.58 3.94 6.15
N PRO A 64 -5.81 2.88 6.47
CA PRO A 64 -4.84 2.31 5.55
C PRO A 64 -5.50 1.87 4.24
N VAL A 65 -4.78 1.97 3.13
CA VAL A 65 -5.27 1.60 1.80
C VAL A 65 -4.36 0.57 1.17
N VAL A 66 -4.94 -0.50 0.63
CA VAL A 66 -4.19 -1.54 -0.08
C VAL A 66 -3.79 -1.04 -1.48
N ALA A 67 -2.50 -1.15 -1.78
CA ALA A 67 -1.90 -0.96 -3.08
C ALA A 67 -1.57 -2.29 -3.74
N LYS A 68 -1.82 -2.37 -5.04
CA LYS A 68 -1.26 -3.44 -5.87
C LYS A 68 0.21 -3.11 -6.15
N VAL A 69 1.10 -4.08 -5.94
CA VAL A 69 2.53 -3.95 -6.19
C VAL A 69 2.89 -4.75 -7.44
N GLU A 70 3.68 -4.14 -8.31
CA GLU A 70 4.24 -4.78 -9.49
C GLU A 70 5.74 -4.52 -9.53
N ARG A 71 6.54 -5.59 -9.58
CA ARG A 71 7.99 -5.46 -9.72
C ARG A 71 8.34 -5.04 -11.13
N HIS A 72 8.87 -3.83 -11.29
CA HIS A 72 9.31 -3.29 -12.57
C HIS A 72 10.76 -3.71 -12.92
N SER A 73 11.61 -3.87 -11.91
CA SER A 73 12.99 -4.36 -12.08
C SER A 73 13.50 -5.00 -10.78
N ALA A 74 14.76 -5.45 -10.78
CA ALA A 74 15.37 -6.05 -9.61
C ALA A 74 15.25 -5.19 -8.34
N THR A 75 15.28 -3.86 -8.50
CA THR A 75 15.29 -2.87 -7.40
C THR A 75 14.17 -1.84 -7.52
N SER A 76 13.13 -2.08 -8.33
CA SER A 76 12.08 -1.10 -8.58
C SER A 76 10.70 -1.73 -8.49
N TYR A 77 9.86 -1.15 -7.63
CA TYR A 77 8.49 -1.62 -7.37
C TYR A 77 7.51 -0.49 -7.68
N ALA A 78 6.60 -0.75 -8.61
CA ALA A 78 5.47 0.13 -8.89
C ALA A 78 4.29 -0.22 -7.99
N MET A 79 3.64 0.80 -7.47
CA MET A 79 2.51 0.69 -6.55
C MET A 79 1.34 1.49 -7.10
N ASN A 80 0.16 0.88 -7.10
CA ASN A 80 -1.06 1.51 -7.58
C ASN A 80 -2.17 1.34 -6.54
N TRP A 81 -2.74 2.46 -6.09
CA TRP A 81 -3.89 2.46 -5.17
C TRP A 81 -4.87 3.57 -5.49
N ALA A 82 -6.04 3.53 -4.87
CA ALA A 82 -7.06 4.56 -5.01
C ALA A 82 -7.63 4.89 -3.64
N LEU A 83 -7.90 6.18 -3.37
CA LEU A 83 -8.54 6.52 -2.11
C LEU A 83 -10.01 6.08 -2.09
N PRO A 84 -10.46 5.44 -1.00
CA PRO A 84 -11.87 5.22 -0.79
C PRO A 84 -12.61 6.57 -0.80
N ARG A 85 -13.84 6.61 -1.33
CA ARG A 85 -14.67 7.84 -1.33
C ARG A 85 -14.88 8.41 0.08
N LEU A 86 -14.82 7.56 1.11
CA LEU A 86 -14.97 7.92 2.51
C LEU A 86 -13.69 8.47 3.15
N ALA A 87 -12.53 8.27 2.53
CA ALA A 87 -11.23 8.72 3.08
C ALA A 87 -10.93 10.19 2.77
N VAL A 88 -11.80 10.88 2.04
CA VAL A 88 -11.66 12.30 1.71
C VAL A 88 -12.70 13.10 2.48
N ALA A 89 -12.32 13.64 3.64
CA ALA A 89 -13.14 14.60 4.36
C ALA A 89 -13.43 15.82 3.47
N GLY A 90 -14.71 16.06 3.14
CA GLY A 90 -15.16 17.27 2.45
C GLY A 90 -15.51 17.14 0.96
N ASN A 91 -15.34 15.97 0.31
CA ASN A 91 -15.71 15.78 -1.11
C ASN A 91 -16.62 14.55 -1.32
N ALA A 92 -17.71 14.49 -0.57
CA ALA A 92 -18.73 13.44 -0.70
C ALA A 92 -19.36 13.48 -2.11
N GLY A 93 -18.79 12.71 -3.05
CA GLY A 93 -19.33 12.56 -4.41
C GLY A 93 -18.29 12.37 -5.50
N MET A 94 -17.08 12.90 -5.33
CA MET A 94 -16.00 12.71 -6.31
C MET A 94 -15.18 11.45 -6.00
N PRO A 95 -14.87 10.60 -7.00
CA PRO A 95 -13.92 9.51 -6.79
C PRO A 95 -12.57 10.10 -6.36
N GLY A 96 -12.01 9.59 -5.26
CA GLY A 96 -10.68 9.98 -4.79
C GLY A 96 -9.61 9.77 -5.86
N PRO A 97 -8.48 10.50 -5.80
CA PRO A 97 -7.39 10.29 -6.73
C PRO A 97 -6.91 8.83 -6.71
N ARG A 98 -6.50 8.35 -7.87
CA ARG A 98 -5.70 7.13 -8.01
C ARG A 98 -4.24 7.53 -7.94
N PHE A 99 -3.48 6.85 -7.13
CA PHE A 99 -2.05 7.08 -7.02
C PHE A 99 -1.29 6.04 -7.81
N ARG A 100 -0.21 6.49 -8.43
CA ARG A 100 0.84 5.65 -9.01
C ARG A 100 2.15 6.07 -8.38
N ALA A 101 2.86 5.14 -7.77
CA ALA A 101 4.18 5.40 -7.24
C ALA A 101 5.19 4.37 -7.71
N VAL A 102 6.46 4.76 -7.73
CA VAL A 102 7.57 3.86 -7.98
C VAL A 102 8.60 4.07 -6.88
N LEU A 103 8.90 3.01 -6.14
CA LEU A 103 9.97 2.95 -5.14
C LEU A 103 11.17 2.24 -5.75
N ASN A 104 12.31 2.90 -5.73
CA ASN A 104 13.58 2.29 -6.03
C ASN A 104 14.29 1.90 -4.72
N THR A 105 14.45 0.60 -4.50
CA THR A 105 15.05 0.07 -3.26
C THR A 105 16.57 0.17 -3.22
N SER A 106 17.25 0.42 -4.34
CA SER A 106 18.72 0.58 -4.35
C SER A 106 19.18 1.95 -3.88
N ASN A 107 18.37 2.99 -4.11
CA ASN A 107 18.68 4.36 -3.69
C ASN A 107 17.63 4.97 -2.75
N LEU A 108 16.63 4.18 -2.37
CA LEU A 108 15.50 4.56 -1.50
C LEU A 108 14.81 5.85 -1.95
N LYS A 109 14.70 6.06 -3.27
CA LYS A 109 13.92 7.18 -3.83
C LYS A 109 12.55 6.71 -4.25
N MET A 110 11.55 7.52 -3.96
CA MET A 110 10.19 7.32 -4.41
C MET A 110 9.75 8.47 -5.31
N SER A 111 8.99 8.12 -6.35
CA SER A 111 8.24 9.06 -7.17
C SER A 111 6.76 8.72 -7.09
N ILE A 112 5.90 9.73 -7.08
CA ILE A 112 4.45 9.56 -6.98
C ILE A 112 3.73 10.49 -7.94
N GLN A 113 2.58 10.04 -8.43
CA GLN A 113 1.66 10.80 -9.24
C GLN A 113 0.23 10.56 -8.76
N ALA A 114 -0.53 11.64 -8.58
CA ALA A 114 -1.96 11.59 -8.29
C ALA A 114 -2.75 11.80 -9.57
N VAL A 115 -3.57 10.83 -9.97
CA VAL A 115 -4.38 10.85 -11.19
C VAL A 115 -5.85 10.95 -10.81
N ARG A 116 -6.53 11.99 -11.29
CA ARG A 116 -7.98 12.17 -11.14
C ARG A 116 -8.68 11.98 -12.48
N LYS A 117 -9.83 11.30 -12.46
CA LYS A 117 -10.65 11.12 -13.66
C LYS A 117 -11.37 12.43 -13.98
N GLY A 118 -11.28 12.91 -15.22
CA GLY A 118 -11.99 14.11 -15.68
C GLY A 118 -11.33 15.44 -15.30
N GLN A 119 -10.07 15.43 -14.86
CA GLN A 119 -9.29 16.66 -14.67
C GLN A 119 -8.39 16.86 -15.89
N ASP A 120 -8.60 17.95 -16.62
CA ASP A 120 -7.72 18.36 -17.72
C ASP A 120 -6.47 19.01 -17.16
N GLY A 121 -5.29 18.54 -17.58
CA GLY A 121 -3.99 19.07 -17.15
C GLY A 121 -2.97 18.00 -16.76
N LEU A 122 -1.76 18.46 -16.43
CA LEU A 122 -0.69 17.60 -15.91
C LEU A 122 -1.08 17.12 -14.49
N PRO A 123 -1.05 15.81 -14.22
CA PRO A 123 -1.41 15.31 -12.90
C PRO A 123 -0.40 15.77 -11.85
N PRO A 124 -0.81 16.02 -10.59
CA PRO A 124 0.13 16.32 -9.52
C PRO A 124 1.21 15.23 -9.38
N ARG A 125 2.45 15.65 -9.13
CA ARG A 125 3.62 14.78 -9.00
C ARG A 125 4.43 15.17 -7.78
N GLY A 126 5.04 14.18 -7.17
CA GLY A 126 6.01 14.37 -6.10
C GLY A 126 7.15 13.36 -6.17
N SER A 127 8.20 13.64 -5.43
CA SER A 127 9.28 12.68 -5.19
C SER A 127 9.93 12.91 -3.84
N GLY A 128 10.71 11.94 -3.40
CA GLY A 128 11.39 12.06 -2.13
C GLY A 128 12.23 10.87 -1.76
N HIS A 129 12.51 10.76 -0.47
CA HIS A 129 13.42 9.78 0.11
C HIS A 129 12.70 8.91 1.11
N CYS A 130 13.09 7.65 1.10
CA CYS A 130 12.55 6.63 1.95
C CYS A 130 13.60 6.08 2.88
N LYS A 131 13.13 5.47 3.96
CA LYS A 131 13.93 4.73 4.93
C LYS A 131 13.20 3.42 5.19
N VAL A 132 13.94 2.33 5.26
CA VAL A 132 13.40 1.04 5.70
C VAL A 132 13.32 1.09 7.22
N ASP A 133 12.15 0.85 7.77
CA ASP A 133 11.95 0.75 9.20
C ASP A 133 12.52 -0.61 9.65
N GLN A 134 13.40 -0.59 10.66
CA GLN A 134 14.20 -1.75 11.05
C GLN A 134 13.38 -2.72 11.92
N GLY A 135 12.34 -3.31 11.34
CA GLY A 135 11.59 -4.43 11.90
C GLY A 135 11.79 -5.67 11.03
N LEU A 136 12.76 -6.52 11.42
CA LEU A 136 13.22 -7.77 10.81
C LEU A 136 14.17 -7.66 9.59
N PRO A 137 15.20 -8.52 9.55
CA PRO A 137 16.47 -8.20 8.92
C PRO A 137 16.46 -8.60 7.45
N LEU A 138 17.31 -7.92 6.69
CA LEU A 138 17.75 -8.27 5.34
C LEU A 138 18.46 -9.66 5.31
N LEU A 139 17.81 -10.73 5.78
CA LEU A 139 18.37 -12.08 5.88
C LEU A 139 18.30 -12.89 4.57
N ALA A 140 17.91 -12.28 3.45
CA ALA A 140 17.95 -12.96 2.15
C ALA A 140 18.91 -12.29 1.14
N GLN A 141 19.82 -11.43 1.60
CA GLN A 141 20.86 -10.83 0.74
C GLN A 141 22.25 -11.46 0.91
N ASN A 142 22.41 -12.48 1.76
CA ASN A 142 23.67 -13.21 1.94
C ASN A 142 23.43 -14.72 2.08
N GLU A 143 22.95 -15.38 1.03
CA GLU A 143 23.17 -16.82 0.87
C GLU A 143 23.66 -17.10 -0.55
N GLY A 144 24.93 -17.49 -0.68
CA GLY A 144 25.50 -18.20 -1.83
C GLY A 144 26.27 -17.36 -2.84
#